data_AF-A0A958FDP6-F1
#
_entry.id   AF-A0A958FDP6-F1
#
_cell.length_a   1.000
_cell.length_b   1.000
_cell.length_c   1.000
_cell.angle_alpha   90.00
_cell.angle_beta   90.00
_cell.angle_gamma   90.00
#
_symmetry.space_group_name_H-M   'P 1'
#
loop_
_entity.id
_entity.type
_entity.pdbx_description
1 polymer ?
#
loop_
_entity_poly.entity_id
_entity_poly.type
_entity_poly.pdbx_seq_one_letter_code
_entity_poly.pdbx_strand_id
1 'polypeptide(L)'
;MKMFALNVIRLTRQLPNTREGRLIGDQLFRSGTSVAANYRAACRARSKAEFLAKLGVVEEEADETLFWLELISDLQLLNKKIL
;
A
#
# COMPACT_ATOMS: atom_id res chain seq x y z
N MET A 1 -1.95 -4.65 -10.46
CA MET A 1 -0.95 -4.12 -9.51
C MET A 1 -0.43 -2.71 -9.82
N LYS A 2 -0.07 -2.34 -11.06
CA LYS A 2 0.34 -0.94 -11.35
C LYS A 2 -0.75 0.09 -10.99
N MET A 3 -2.02 -0.18 -11.35
CA MET A 3 -3.14 0.70 -11.01
C MET A 3 -3.34 0.85 -9.50
N PHE A 4 -3.15 -0.23 -8.73
CA PHE A 4 -3.21 -0.18 -7.27
C PHE A 4 -2.16 0.78 -6.69
N ALA A 5 -0.89 0.64 -7.09
CA ALA A 5 0.17 1.55 -6.65
C ALA A 5 -0.13 3.02 -7.04
N LEU A 6 -0.67 3.27 -8.25
CA LEU A 6 -1.07 4.62 -8.64
C LEU A 6 -2.20 5.19 -7.77
N ASN A 7 -3.17 4.36 -7.38
CA ASN A 7 -4.27 4.76 -6.50
C ASN A 7 -3.76 5.07 -5.08
N VAL A 8 -2.87 4.25 -4.54
CA VAL A 8 -2.19 4.50 -3.25
C VAL A 8 -1.48 5.85 -3.29
N ILE A 9 -0.65 6.10 -4.31
CA ILE A 9 0.07 7.38 -4.46
C ILE A 9 -0.89 8.57 -4.57
N ARG A 10 -2.04 8.40 -5.24
CA ARG A 10 -3.05 9.46 -5.35
C ARG A 10 -3.74 9.70 -4.01
N LEU A 11 -4.02 8.66 -3.23
CA LEU A 11 -4.65 8.77 -1.92
C LEU A 11 -3.72 9.48 -0.93
N THR A 12 -2.44 9.13 -0.89
CA THR A 12 -1.50 9.75 0.07
C THR A 12 -1.33 11.25 -0.17
N ARG A 13 -1.50 11.73 -1.42
CA ARG A 13 -1.51 13.16 -1.76
C ARG A 13 -2.74 13.92 -1.25
N GLN A 14 -3.80 13.22 -0.85
CA GLN A 14 -5.04 13.81 -0.34
C GLN A 14 -5.05 13.91 1.19
N LEU A 15 -4.08 13.28 1.87
CA LEU A 15 -3.97 13.35 3.32
C LEU A 15 -3.61 14.77 3.78
N PRO A 16 -4.08 15.17 4.97
CA PRO A 16 -3.84 16.50 5.49
C PRO A 16 -2.36 16.71 5.78
N ASN A 17 -1.89 17.95 5.65
CA ASN A 17 -0.50 18.31 5.94
C ASN A 17 -0.25 18.47 7.46
N THR A 18 -0.74 17.51 8.26
CA THR A 18 -0.44 17.37 9.69
C THR A 18 0.71 16.40 9.89
N ARG A 19 1.21 16.28 11.13
CA ARG A 19 2.29 15.33 11.43
C ARG A 19 1.80 13.89 11.20
N GLU A 20 0.61 13.58 11.69
CA GLU A 20 -0.04 12.28 11.60
C GLU A 20 -0.34 11.93 10.14
N GLY A 21 -0.91 12.86 9.38
CA GLY A 21 -1.23 12.66 7.96
C GLY A 21 0.01 12.36 7.11
N ARG A 22 1.14 13.05 7.37
CA ARG A 22 2.42 12.76 6.70
C ARG A 22 2.98 11.39 7.08
N LEU A 23 3.04 11.08 8.39
CA LEU A 23 3.62 9.81 8.85
C LEU A 23 2.81 8.59 8.36
N ILE A 24 1.48 8.64 8.46
CA ILE A 24 0.60 7.58 7.97
C ILE A 24 0.66 7.51 6.44
N GLY A 25 0.68 8.66 5.77
CA GLY A 25 0.80 8.74 4.32
C GLY A 25 2.09 8.13 3.78
N ASP A 26 3.22 8.35 4.45
CA ASP A 26 4.51 7.77 4.09
C ASP A 26 4.51 6.24 4.28
N GLN A 27 3.93 5.74 5.37
CA GLN A 27 3.84 4.30 5.60
C GLN A 27 2.92 3.61 4.59
N LEU A 28 1.76 4.21 4.29
CA LEU A 28 0.86 3.73 3.25
C LEU A 28 1.53 3.79 1.86
N PHE A 29 2.27 4.85 1.55
CA PHE A 29 2.99 4.98 0.28
C PHE A 29 3.99 3.83 0.11
N ARG A 30 4.76 3.53 1.14
CA ARG A 30 5.80 2.50 1.10
C ARG A 30 5.18 1.11 0.95
N SER A 31 4.33 0.70 1.89
CA SER A 31 3.67 -0.62 1.87
C SER A 31 2.86 -0.83 0.57
N GLY A 32 2.01 0.13 0.19
CA GLY A 32 1.14 -0.04 -0.98
C GLY A 32 1.90 -0.04 -2.32
N THR A 33 3.04 0.65 -2.43
CA THR A 33 3.89 0.54 -3.63
C THR A 33 4.76 -0.72 -3.62
N SER A 34 5.17 -1.20 -2.44
CA SER A 34 5.86 -2.48 -2.25
C SER A 34 5.03 -3.68 -2.72
N VAL A 35 3.71 -3.71 -2.49
CA VAL A 35 2.81 -4.74 -3.03
C VAL A 35 3.01 -4.94 -4.53
N ALA A 36 3.01 -3.83 -5.29
CA ALA A 36 3.17 -3.90 -6.74
C ALA A 36 4.59 -4.26 -7.17
N ALA A 37 5.61 -3.78 -6.45
CA ALA A 37 7.01 -4.10 -6.72
C ALA A 37 7.32 -5.58 -6.45
N ASN A 38 6.92 -6.09 -5.28
CA ASN A 38 7.11 -7.47 -4.88
C ASN A 38 6.33 -8.43 -5.77
N TYR A 39 5.11 -8.09 -6.19
CA TYR A 39 4.37 -8.91 -7.15
C TYR A 39 5.10 -9.02 -8.49
N ARG A 40 5.70 -7.93 -9.00
CA ARG A 40 6.53 -7.97 -10.21
C ARG A 40 7.82 -8.76 -10.03
N ALA A 41 8.34 -8.86 -8.80
CA ALA A 41 9.49 -9.70 -8.48
C ALA A 41 9.10 -11.18 -8.37
N ALA A 42 7.90 -11.48 -7.84
CA ALA A 42 7.31 -12.81 -7.80
C ALA A 42 7.12 -13.35 -9.22
N CYS A 43 6.53 -12.58 -10.14
CA CYS A 43 6.36 -12.99 -11.55
C CYS A 43 7.68 -13.30 -12.29
N ARG A 44 8.84 -12.93 -11.73
CA ARG A 44 10.18 -13.24 -12.26
C ARG A 44 10.90 -14.35 -11.49
N ALA A 45 10.19 -15.07 -10.62
CA ALA A 45 10.73 -16.21 -9.89
C ALA A 45 11.18 -17.32 -10.83
N ARG A 46 12.24 -18.03 -10.45
CA ARG A 46 12.85 -19.11 -11.25
C ARG A 46 12.25 -20.48 -10.92
N SER A 47 11.43 -20.56 -9.88
CA SER A 47 10.75 -21.79 -9.47
C SER A 47 9.40 -21.49 -8.82
N LYS A 48 8.54 -22.52 -8.72
CA LYS A 48 7.27 -22.42 -8.00
C LYS A 48 7.46 -22.12 -6.51
N ALA A 49 8.48 -22.70 -5.88
CA ALA A 49 8.78 -22.44 -4.48
C ALA A 49 9.20 -20.98 -4.24
N GLU A 50 10.06 -20.43 -5.11
CA GLU A 50 10.45 -19.02 -5.04
C GLU A 50 9.26 -18.09 -5.31
N PHE A 51 8.39 -18.45 -6.25
CA PHE A 51 7.17 -17.70 -6.54
C PHE A 51 6.27 -17.60 -5.32
N LEU A 52 6.01 -18.73 -4.64
CA LEU A 52 5.17 -18.79 -3.44
C LEU A 52 5.80 -18.00 -2.28
N ALA A 53 7.10 -18.14 -2.05
CA ALA A 53 7.79 -17.38 -1.01
C ALA A 53 7.68 -15.87 -1.24
N LYS A 54 7.88 -15.41 -2.49
CA LYS A 54 7.73 -13.99 -2.85
C LYS A 54 6.28 -13.51 -2.78
N LEU A 55 5.30 -14.37 -3.05
CA LEU A 55 3.89 -14.04 -2.85
C LEU A 55 3.56 -13.85 -1.37
N GLY A 56 4.17 -14.59 -0.46
CA GLY A 56 4.03 -14.34 0.98
C GLY A 56 4.44 -12.91 1.37
N VAL A 57 5.54 -12.41 0.82
CA VAL A 57 5.95 -11.00 1.00
C VAL A 57 4.92 -10.02 0.41
N VAL A 58 4.30 -10.36 -0.72
CA VAL A 58 3.23 -9.52 -1.31
C VAL A 58 2.01 -9.47 -0.39
N GLU A 59 1.66 -10.59 0.25
CA GLU A 59 0.57 -10.69 1.20
C GLU A 59 0.85 -9.86 2.46
N GLU A 60 2.04 -9.97 3.05
CA GLU A 60 2.48 -9.17 4.20
C GLU A 60 2.37 -7.66 3.92
N GLU A 61 2.86 -7.20 2.77
CA GLU A 61 2.79 -5.79 2.37
C GLU A 61 1.34 -5.33 2.10
N ALA A 62 0.48 -6.22 1.63
CA ALA A 62 -0.93 -5.93 1.39
C ALA A 62 -1.71 -5.80 2.70
N ASP A 63 -1.42 -6.66 3.69
CA ASP A 63 -1.99 -6.59 5.03
C ASP A 63 -1.56 -5.29 5.74
N GLU A 64 -0.28 -4.93 5.69
CA GLU A 64 0.20 -3.65 6.22
C GLU A 64 -0.49 -2.46 5.52
N THR A 65 -0.64 -2.53 4.19
CA THR A 65 -1.35 -1.50 3.43
C THR A 65 -2.80 -1.35 3.90
N LEU A 66 -3.50 -2.46 4.17
CA LEU A 66 -4.86 -2.46 4.68
C LEU A 66 -4.94 -1.80 6.06
N PHE A 67 -4.04 -2.16 6.98
CA PHE A 67 -3.98 -1.55 8.31
C PHE A 67 -3.86 -0.02 8.24
N TRP A 68 -3.00 0.52 7.36
CA TRP A 68 -2.88 1.98 7.21
C TRP A 68 -4.15 2.62 6.61
N LEU A 69 -4.85 1.93 5.72
CA LEU A 69 -6.13 2.41 5.18
C LEU A 69 -7.23 2.43 6.26
N GLU A 70 -7.28 1.43 7.12
CA GLU A 70 -8.18 1.38 8.28
C GLU A 70 -7.90 2.54 9.23
N LEU A 71 -6.63 2.80 9.57
CA LEU A 71 -6.27 3.96 10.40
C LEU A 71 -6.68 5.30 9.78
N ILE A 72 -6.51 5.46 8.46
CA ILE A 72 -6.94 6.67 7.74
C ILE A 72 -8.47 6.85 7.85
N SER A 73 -9.21 5.75 7.73
CA SER A 73 -10.67 5.72 7.84
C SER A 73 -11.13 6.09 9.25
N ASP A 74 -10.59 5.43 10.27
CA ASP A 74 -10.97 5.60 11.67
C ASP A 74 -10.64 7.00 12.19
N LEU A 75 -9.50 7.56 11.75
CA LEU A 75 -9.09 8.94 12.07
C LEU A 75 -9.79 9.99 11.19
N GLN A 76 -10.61 9.58 10.22
CA GLN A 76 -11.30 10.47 9.28
C GLN A 76 -10.35 11.45 8.58
N LEU A 77 -9.16 10.98 8.20
CA LEU A 77 -8.12 11.85 7.62
C LEU A 77 -8.45 12.31 6.19
N LEU A 78 -9.39 11.66 5.52
CA LEU A 78 -9.85 12.06 4.19
C LEU A 78 -11.15 12.84 4.29
N ASN A 79 -11.22 13.97 3.57
CA ASN A 79 -12.48 14.69 3.40
C ASN A 79 -13.48 13.81 2.64
N LYS A 80 -14.70 13.64 3.19
CA LYS A 80 -15.83 12.81 2.68
C LYS A 80 -16.28 13.03 1.23
N LYS A 81 -15.61 13.87 0.43
CA LYS A 81 -16.00 14.21 -0.95
C LYS A 81 -15.50 13.24 -2.03
N ILE A 82 -14.86 12.12 -1.68
CA ILE A 82 -14.09 11.31 -2.65
C ILE A 82 -14.60 9.86 -2.77
N LEU A 83 -15.76 9.53 -2.19
CA LEU A 83 -16.48 8.28 -2.47
C LEU A 83 -17.87 8.59 -3.00
#